data_AF-A0A385SRT3-F1
#
_entry.id   AF-A0A385SRT3-F1
#
_cell.length_a   1.000
_cell.length_b   1.000
_cell.length_c   1.000
_cell.angle_alpha   90.00
_cell.angle_beta   90.00
_cell.angle_gamma   90.00
#
_symmetry.space_group_name_H-M   'P 1'
#
loop_
_entity.id
_entity.type
_entity.pdbx_description
1 polymer ?
#
loop_
_entity_poly.entity_id
_entity_poly.type
_entity_poly.pdbx_seq_one_letter_code
_entity_poly.pdbx_strand_id
1 'polypeptide(L)'
;MAKYGKKAQSKVKRAMHERKTGELRSGRSGKKVTSRKQAIAIGLSEARAAGAKVPKKTSAKRMGRPAKKGARKTAKRITRKTARKSSR
;
A
#
# COMPACT_ATOMS: atom_id res chain seq x y z
N MET A 1 -25.19 -8.27 17.65
CA MET A 1 -23.75 -8.60 17.81
C MET A 1 -22.89 -7.54 17.11
N ALA A 2 -21.82 -7.05 17.73
CA ALA A 2 -20.95 -6.04 17.12
C ALA A 2 -20.35 -6.55 15.78
N LYS A 3 -20.30 -5.66 14.78
CA LYS A 3 -19.76 -5.94 13.44
C LYS A 3 -18.26 -6.25 13.46
N TYR A 4 -17.54 -5.75 14.47
CA TYR A 4 -16.11 -5.98 14.70
C TYR A 4 -15.89 -6.56 16.09
N GLY A 5 -14.96 -7.50 16.23
CA GLY A 5 -14.59 -8.07 17.54
C GLY A 5 -13.68 -7.15 18.37
N LYS A 6 -13.62 -7.41 19.69
CA LYS A 6 -12.76 -6.65 20.63
C LYS A 6 -11.28 -6.60 20.18
N LYS A 7 -10.76 -7.74 19.69
CA LYS A 7 -9.40 -7.83 19.12
C LYS A 7 -9.20 -6.86 17.94
N ALA A 8 -10.19 -6.72 17.05
CA ALA A 8 -10.11 -5.79 15.93
C ALA A 8 -10.12 -4.32 16.39
N GLN A 9 -10.97 -3.99 17.37
CA GLN A 9 -11.00 -2.65 17.96
C GLN A 9 -9.66 -2.29 18.61
N SER A 10 -9.04 -3.23 19.34
CA SER A 10 -7.74 -3.01 19.99
C SER A 10 -6.61 -2.72 18.98
N LYS A 11 -6.57 -3.47 17.86
CA LYS A 11 -5.58 -3.26 16.80
C LYS A 11 -5.76 -1.91 16.10
N VAL A 12 -7.00 -1.52 15.81
CA VAL A 12 -7.29 -0.19 15.24
C VAL A 12 -6.92 0.92 16.22
N LYS A 13 -7.22 0.76 17.52
CA LYS A 13 -6.84 1.72 18.56
C LYS A 13 -5.31 1.90 18.60
N ARG A 14 -4.55 0.81 18.57
CA ARG A 14 -3.08 0.84 18.55
C ARG A 14 -2.55 1.55 17.30
N ALA A 15 -2.98 1.15 16.10
CA ALA A 15 -2.55 1.80 14.85
C ALA A 15 -2.91 3.30 14.83
N MET A 16 -4.06 3.67 15.40
CA MET A 16 -4.45 5.07 15.54
C MET A 16 -3.56 5.84 16.51
N HIS A 17 -3.09 5.20 17.58
CA HIS A 17 -2.17 5.80 18.53
C HIS A 17 -0.79 6.01 17.89
N GLU A 18 -0.24 4.98 17.24
CA GLU A 18 1.04 5.06 16.51
C GLU A 18 1.01 6.10 15.38
N ARG A 19 -0.16 6.32 14.76
CA ARG A 19 -0.33 7.42 13.81
C ARG A 19 -0.27 8.78 14.50
N LYS A 20 -0.91 8.92 15.68
CA LYS A 20 -0.91 10.18 16.44
C LYS A 20 0.49 10.55 16.94
N THR A 21 1.28 9.57 17.37
CA THR A 21 2.71 9.75 17.73
C THR A 21 3.59 9.93 16.49
N GLY A 22 3.13 9.46 15.33
CA GLY A 22 3.83 9.63 14.06
C GLY A 22 4.86 8.54 13.78
N GLU A 23 4.72 7.41 14.44
CA GLU A 23 5.56 6.21 14.32
C GLU A 23 5.00 5.24 13.28
N LEU A 24 3.70 5.31 12.98
CA LEU A 24 3.06 4.38 12.05
C LEU A 24 3.62 4.52 10.63
N ARG A 25 4.10 3.40 10.08
CA ARG A 25 4.71 3.30 8.75
C ARG A 25 3.91 2.36 7.84
N SER A 26 3.90 2.68 6.56
CA SER A 26 3.34 1.81 5.51
C SER A 26 4.32 0.67 5.21
N GLY A 27 3.82 -0.53 4.94
CA GLY A 27 4.62 -1.75 4.76
C GLY A 27 5.76 -1.63 3.73
N ARG A 28 5.53 -2.01 2.46
CA ARG A 28 6.61 -2.11 1.45
C ARG A 28 7.36 -0.79 1.19
N SER A 29 6.70 0.35 1.38
CA SER A 29 7.30 1.66 1.08
C SER A 29 7.98 2.34 2.27
N GLY A 30 7.79 1.88 3.51
CA GLY A 30 8.36 2.52 4.70
C GLY A 30 7.92 3.98 4.96
N LYS A 31 6.97 4.50 4.17
CA LYS A 31 6.49 5.89 4.28
C LYS A 31 5.64 6.05 5.53
N LYS A 32 5.80 7.18 6.22
CA LYS A 32 4.97 7.55 7.38
C LYS A 32 3.51 7.68 6.96
N VAL A 33 2.61 7.16 7.79
CA VAL A 33 1.17 7.21 7.54
C VAL A 33 0.64 8.57 7.95
N THR A 34 0.12 9.32 6.98
CA THR A 34 -0.44 10.66 7.21
C THR A 34 -1.95 10.61 7.42
N SER A 35 -2.64 9.71 6.73
CA SER A 35 -4.10 9.65 6.74
C SER A 35 -4.68 8.76 7.84
N ARG A 36 -5.72 9.25 8.53
CA ARG A 36 -6.53 8.46 9.48
C ARG A 36 -7.16 7.22 8.83
N LYS A 37 -7.68 7.37 7.61
CA LYS A 37 -8.27 6.25 6.85
C LYS A 37 -7.25 5.14 6.60
N GLN A 38 -6.00 5.52 6.33
CA GLN A 38 -4.91 4.59 6.09
C GLN A 38 -4.51 3.84 7.37
N ALA A 39 -4.43 4.51 8.52
CA ALA A 39 -4.15 3.85 9.79
C ALA A 39 -5.25 2.86 10.18
N ILE A 40 -6.53 3.22 9.98
CA ILE A 40 -7.64 2.29 10.19
C ILE A 40 -7.52 1.08 9.25
N ALA A 41 -7.14 1.29 7.99
CA ALA A 41 -6.97 0.21 7.03
C ALA A 41 -5.81 -0.74 7.41
N ILE A 42 -4.72 -0.21 7.97
CA ILE A 42 -3.61 -1.00 8.50
C ILE A 42 -4.08 -1.82 9.70
N GLY A 43 -4.67 -1.17 10.71
CA GLY A 43 -5.18 -1.85 11.91
C GLY A 43 -6.25 -2.92 11.61
N LEU A 44 -7.15 -2.67 10.65
CA LEU A 44 -8.11 -3.68 10.20
C LEU A 44 -7.46 -4.85 9.43
N SER A 45 -6.34 -4.60 8.74
CA SER A 45 -5.63 -5.66 8.00
C SER A 45 -4.81 -6.53 8.96
N GLU A 46 -4.16 -5.93 9.96
CA GLU A 46 -3.53 -6.67 11.06
C GLU A 46 -4.53 -7.47 11.87
N ALA A 47 -5.70 -6.89 12.16
CA ALA A 47 -6.78 -7.60 12.83
C ALA A 47 -7.23 -8.84 12.06
N ARG A 48 -7.34 -8.77 10.72
CA ARG A 48 -7.65 -9.93 9.88
C ARG A 48 -6.53 -10.98 9.93
N ALA A 49 -5.27 -10.56 9.82
CA ALA A 49 -4.13 -11.47 9.90
C ALA A 49 -4.06 -12.21 11.25
N ALA A 50 -4.45 -11.53 12.34
CA ALA A 50 -4.53 -12.09 13.67
C ALA A 50 -5.81 -12.92 13.96
N GLY A 51 -6.62 -13.22 12.93
CA GLY A 51 -7.85 -14.02 13.08
C GLY A 51 -8.97 -13.32 13.85
N ALA A 52 -8.92 -12.00 14.03
CA ALA A 52 -10.00 -11.27 14.70
C ALA A 52 -11.26 -11.21 13.82
N LYS A 53 -12.43 -11.14 14.47
CA LYS A 53 -13.70 -10.93 13.78
C LYS A 53 -13.74 -9.57 13.09
N VAL A 54 -13.53 -9.58 11.77
CA VAL A 54 -13.60 -8.42 10.89
C VAL A 54 -14.47 -8.81 9.69
N PRO A 55 -15.45 -7.99 9.29
CA PRO A 55 -16.22 -8.25 8.09
C PRO A 55 -15.30 -8.43 6.88
N LYS A 56 -15.60 -9.42 6.05
CA LYS A 56 -14.93 -9.61 4.77
C LYS A 56 -15.10 -8.32 3.97
N LYS A 57 -14.02 -7.88 3.30
CA LYS A 57 -14.17 -6.85 2.29
C LYS A 57 -15.12 -7.41 1.25
N THR A 58 -16.20 -6.70 0.96
CA THR A 58 -16.99 -6.99 -0.22
C THR A 58 -16.04 -6.88 -1.40
N SER A 59 -16.00 -7.92 -2.23
CA SER A 59 -15.33 -7.86 -3.52
C SER A 59 -16.13 -6.90 -4.38
N ALA A 60 -15.90 -5.59 -4.18
CA ALA A 60 -16.25 -4.62 -5.21
C ALA A 60 -15.57 -5.14 -6.47
N LYS A 61 -16.38 -5.56 -7.44
CA LYS A 61 -15.97 -5.99 -8.78
C LYS A 61 -14.77 -5.14 -9.15
N ARG A 62 -13.63 -5.77 -9.46
CA ARG A 62 -12.38 -5.08 -9.83
C ARG A 62 -12.71 -4.15 -11.00
N MET A 63 -13.20 -2.93 -10.73
CA MET A 63 -13.16 -1.84 -11.67
C MET A 63 -11.66 -1.61 -11.80
N GLY A 64 -11.12 -2.16 -12.89
CA GLY A 64 -9.70 -2.18 -13.15
C GLY A 64 -9.18 -0.79 -12.84
N ARG A 65 -8.23 -0.71 -11.91
CA ARG A 65 -7.41 0.48 -11.79
C ARG A 65 -6.95 0.75 -13.23
N PRO A 66 -7.31 1.88 -13.88
CA PRO A 66 -6.83 2.12 -15.22
C PRO A 66 -5.34 1.93 -15.12
N ALA A 67 -4.79 1.01 -15.91
CA ALA A 67 -3.38 0.76 -15.92
C ALA A 67 -2.77 2.13 -16.17
N LYS A 68 -2.20 2.75 -15.13
CA LYS A 68 -1.41 3.96 -15.29
C LYS A 68 -0.25 3.43 -16.10
N LYS A 69 -0.35 3.52 -17.43
CA LYS A 69 0.72 3.22 -18.37
C LYS A 69 1.87 4.03 -17.82
N GLY A 70 2.78 3.34 -17.15
CA GLY A 70 3.97 3.96 -16.61
C GLY A 70 4.60 4.64 -17.79
N ALA A 71 4.70 5.97 -17.74
CA ALA A 71 5.48 6.72 -18.69
C ALA A 71 6.89 6.11 -18.65
N ARG A 72 7.17 5.21 -19.60
CA ARG A 72 8.49 4.65 -19.82
C ARG A 72 9.28 5.82 -20.40
N LYS A 73 9.77 6.69 -19.52
CA LYS A 73 10.64 7.81 -19.86
C LYS A 73 11.89 7.21 -20.51
N THR A 74 11.95 7.32 -21.83
CA THR A 74 13.11 7.69 -22.64
C THR A 74 14.43 7.80 -21.87
N ALA A 75 15.22 6.72 -21.79
CA ALA A 75 16.64 6.79 -21.41
C ALA A 75 17.42 5.50 -21.75
N LYS A 76 17.29 4.93 -22.95
CA LYS A 76 18.32 3.98 -23.47
C LYS A 76 18.26 3.80 -24.99
N ARG A 77 18.32 4.91 -25.75
CA ARG A 77 18.52 4.86 -27.20
C ARG A 77 19.43 5.99 -27.68
N ILE A 78 20.51 6.25 -26.95
CA ILE A 78 21.60 7.16 -27.40
C ILE A 78 22.97 6.47 -27.36
N THR A 79 23.16 5.36 -26.63
CA THR A 79 24.47 4.68 -26.57
C THR A 79 24.72 3.63 -27.67
N ARG A 80 23.79 3.44 -28.63
CA ARG A 80 23.98 2.49 -29.75
C ARG A 80 24.40 3.12 -31.07
N LYS A 81 24.49 4.46 -31.16
CA LYS A 81 24.79 5.14 -32.44
C LYS A 81 26.26 5.59 -32.60
N THR A 82 27.15 5.28 -31.67
CA THR A 82 28.59 5.62 -31.76
C THR A 82 29.54 4.43 -31.81
N ALA A 83 29.07 3.18 -31.69
CA ALA A 83 29.92 1.98 -31.70
C ALA A 83 29.95 1.25 -33.06
N ARG A 84 29.44 1.85 -34.15
CA ARG A 84 29.35 1.19 -35.47
C ARG A 84 29.92 2.03 -36.61
N LYS A 85 30.93 2.86 -36.31
CA LYS A 85 31.79 3.53 -37.29
C LYS A 85 33.26 3.35 -36.92
N SER A 86 33.69 2.08 -36.80
CA SER A 86 35.10 1.70 -36.79
C SER A 86 35.24 0.21 -37.12
N SER A 87 34.91 -0.17 -38.36
CA SER A 87 35.43 -1.39 -38.98
C SER A 87 35.07 -1.38 -40.47
N ARG A 88 36.12 -1.35 -41.30
CA ARG A 88 36.17 -1.15 -42.76
C ARG A 88 36.19 0.29 -43.20
#